data_AF-A0A099N6W3-F1
#
_entry.id   AF-A0A099N6W3-F1
#
_cell.length_a   1.000
_cell.length_b   1.000
_cell.length_c   1.000
_cell.angle_alpha   90.00
_cell.angle_beta   90.00
_cell.angle_gamma   90.00
#
_symmetry.space_group_name_H-M   'P 1'
#
loop_
_entity.id
_entity.type
_entity.pdbx_description
1 polymer ?
#
loop_
_entity_poly.entity_id
_entity_poly.type
_entity_poly.pdbx_seq_one_letter_code
_entity_poly.pdbx_strand_id
1 'polypeptide(L)' 'MIRVAITVLASLVATSALAAVKPCEELKAEIEAKIQAQGVSSYTLEIVPNSEVKDQNMVVGTCDGGTKKIIYQKNDR' A
#
# COMPACT_ATOMS: atom_id res chain seq x y z
N MET A 1 -37.56 -20.60 -0.48
CA MET A 1 -37.37 -21.42 -1.71
C MET A 1 -37.30 -20.51 -2.93
N ILE A 2 -36.14 -19.87 -3.11
CA ILE A 2 -35.39 -19.61 -4.35
C ILE A 2 -36.23 -19.40 -5.64
N ARG A 3 -36.36 -18.13 -6.06
CA ARG A 3 -36.59 -17.75 -7.46
C ARG A 3 -35.56 -16.69 -7.86
N VAL A 4 -34.40 -17.21 -8.27
CA VAL A 4 -33.33 -16.51 -8.96
C VAL A 4 -33.84 -16.07 -10.34
N ALA A 5 -33.81 -14.76 -10.64
CA ALA A 5 -33.62 -14.21 -11.98
C ALA A 5 -33.94 -12.70 -11.99
N ILE A 6 -33.01 -11.86 -11.52
CA ILE A 6 -32.85 -10.52 -12.10
C ILE A 6 -31.37 -10.35 -12.40
N THR A 7 -31.08 -10.63 -13.66
CA THR A 7 -29.94 -10.15 -14.43
C THR A 7 -29.70 -8.66 -14.20
N VAL A 8 -28.61 -8.32 -13.51
CA VAL A 8 -27.85 -7.11 -13.82
C VAL A 8 -26.40 -7.55 -13.94
N LEU A 9 -25.97 -7.62 -15.20
CA LEU A 9 -24.59 -7.56 -15.65
C LEU A 9 -23.92 -6.35 -14.98
N ALA A 10 -23.32 -6.53 -13.80
CA ALA A 10 -22.37 -5.58 -13.26
C ALA A 10 -20.99 -5.98 -13.76
N SER A 11 -20.74 -5.62 -15.01
CA SER A 11 -19.42 -5.57 -15.62
C SER A 11 -18.54 -4.64 -14.79
N LEU A 12 -17.88 -5.15 -13.76
CA LEU A 12 -16.59 -4.59 -13.36
C LEU A 12 -15.54 -5.50 -13.94
N VAL A 13 -15.22 -5.18 -15.20
CA VAL A 13 -13.91 -5.49 -15.75
C VAL A 13 -12.92 -4.84 -14.78
N ALA A 14 -12.29 -5.63 -13.92
CA ALA A 14 -11.12 -5.19 -13.18
C ALA A 14 -9.95 -5.17 -14.16
N THR A 15 -10.02 -4.28 -15.17
CA THR A 15 -8.87 -3.97 -16.00
C THR A 15 -7.97 -3.07 -15.17
N SER A 16 -7.02 -3.70 -14.47
CA SER A 16 -5.74 -3.07 -14.22
C SER A 16 -4.66 -4.15 -14.24
N ALA A 17 -4.55 -4.78 -15.40
CA ALA A 17 -3.27 -5.28 -15.87
C ALA A 17 -2.40 -4.05 -16.17
N LEU A 18 -1.61 -3.61 -15.20
CA LEU A 18 -0.41 -2.85 -15.43
C LEU A 18 0.60 -3.32 -14.39
N ALA A 19 1.48 -4.21 -14.82
CA ALA A 19 2.81 -4.35 -14.26
C ALA A 19 3.64 -3.08 -14.57
N ALA A 20 3.05 -1.90 -14.33
CA ALA A 20 3.81 -0.72 -14.02
C ALA A 20 4.27 -0.95 -12.60
N VAL A 21 5.57 -1.06 -12.42
CA VAL A 21 6.23 -0.94 -11.12
C VAL A 21 5.49 0.16 -10.35
N LYS A 22 4.62 -0.20 -9.38
CA LYS A 22 3.82 0.79 -8.67
C LYS A 22 4.81 1.86 -8.19
N PRO A 23 4.61 3.15 -8.52
CA PRO A 23 5.48 4.17 -8.00
C PRO A 23 5.41 4.08 -6.48
N CYS A 24 6.57 4.14 -5.83
CA CYS A 24 6.64 4.07 -4.37
C CYS A 24 5.68 5.06 -3.70
N GLU A 25 5.34 6.15 -4.39
CA GLU A 25 4.37 7.17 -3.98
C GLU A 25 2.93 6.65 -3.84
N GLU A 26 2.43 5.82 -4.76
CA GLU A 26 1.08 5.23 -4.63
C GLU A 26 1.02 4.28 -3.45
N LEU A 27 2.02 3.40 -3.33
CA LEU A 27 2.09 2.42 -2.26
C LEU A 27 2.26 3.11 -0.89
N LYS A 28 3.03 4.20 -0.86
CA LYS A 28 3.12 5.10 0.30
C LYS A 28 1.75 5.67 0.64
N ALA A 29 1.02 6.26 -0.31
CA ALA A 29 -0.29 6.85 -0.06
C ALA A 29 -1.32 5.83 0.47
N GLU A 30 -1.35 4.60 -0.08
CA GLU A 30 -2.19 3.51 0.44
C GLU A 30 -1.83 3.16 1.89
N ILE A 31 -0.53 3.10 2.23
CA ILE A 31 -0.05 2.85 3.58
C ILE A 31 -0.43 4.02 4.52
N GLU A 32 -0.29 5.27 4.07
CA GLU A 32 -0.68 6.46 4.84
C GLU A 32 -2.17 6.42 5.19
N ALA A 33 -3.03 6.15 4.21
CA ALA A 33 -4.47 6.04 4.44
C ALA A 33 -4.80 4.95 5.48
N LYS A 34 -4.11 3.80 5.42
CA LYS A 34 -4.28 2.73 6.42
C LYS A 34 -3.81 3.14 7.81
N ILE A 35 -2.65 3.79 7.92
CA ILE A 35 -2.10 4.25 9.20
C ILE A 35 -2.98 5.33 9.83
N GLN A 36 -3.47 6.28 9.03
CA GLN A 36 -4.43 7.29 9.47
C GLN A 36 -5.77 6.66 9.90
N ALA A 37 -6.25 5.66 9.17
CA ALA A 37 -7.45 4.91 9.55
C ALA A 37 -7.27 4.15 10.88
N GLN A 38 -6.03 3.80 11.25
CA GLN A 38 -5.71 3.23 12.57
C GLN A 38 -5.59 4.31 13.67
N GLY A 39 -5.75 5.60 13.34
CA GLY A 39 -5.67 6.71 14.29
C GLY A 39 -4.24 7.13 14.64
N VAL A 40 -3.24 6.67 13.89
CA VAL A 40 -1.86 7.06 14.10
C VAL A 40 -1.60 8.35 13.32
N SER A 41 -1.40 9.45 14.02
CA SER A 41 -1.23 10.79 13.45
C SER A 41 0.23 11.28 13.44
N SER A 42 1.09 10.68 14.26
CA SER A 42 2.51 11.05 14.38
C SER A 42 3.40 9.96 13.80
N TYR A 43 3.61 9.99 12.49
CA TYR A 43 4.50 9.06 11.80
C TYR A 43 5.13 9.68 10.55
N THR A 44 6.24 9.11 10.12
CA THR A 44 6.95 9.46 8.88
C THR A 44 7.14 8.21 8.04
N LEU A 45 6.77 8.28 6.77
CA LEU A 45 7.07 7.25 5.78
C LEU A 45 8.19 7.73 4.86
N GLU A 46 9.28 6.97 4.82
CA GLU A 46 10.46 7.28 4.03
C GLU A 46 10.77 6.14 3.06
N ILE A 47 11.17 6.47 1.84
CA ILE A 47 11.54 5.50 0.82
C ILE A 47 13.06 5.42 0.82
N VAL A 48 13.58 4.28 1.25
CA VAL A 48 15.01 4.02 1.32
C VAL A 48 15.36 2.84 0.40
N PRO A 49 16.55 2.81 -0.22
CA PRO A 49 17.00 1.62 -0.93
C PRO A 49 17.22 0.46 0.05
N ASN A 50 17.13 -0.77 -0.42
CA ASN A 50 17.25 -1.97 0.43
C ASN A 50 18.55 -1.99 1.27
N SER A 51 19.64 -1.43 0.73
CA SER A 51 20.94 -1.32 1.42
C SER A 51 20.94 -0.37 2.61
N GLU A 52 20.01 0.58 2.67
CA GLU A 52 19.91 1.59 3.73
C GLU A 52 18.88 1.22 4.81
N VAL A 53 18.21 0.08 4.64
CA VAL A 53 17.25 -0.44 5.62
C VAL A 53 18.03 -0.97 6.82
N LYS A 54 18.05 -0.18 7.90
CA LYS A 54 18.68 -0.55 9.18
C LYS A 54 17.87 -1.61 9.93
N ASP A 55 16.55 -1.46 9.92
CA ASP A 55 15.63 -2.29 10.68
C ASP A 55 14.52 -2.83 9.79
N GLN A 56 14.48 -4.15 9.61
CA GLN A 56 13.43 -4.79 8.81
C GLN A 56 12.04 -4.68 9.45
N ASN A 57 11.97 -4.52 10.78
CA ASN A 57 10.70 -4.32 11.50
C ASN A 57 10.04 -2.98 11.18
N MET A 58 10.79 -2.01 10.66
CA MET A 58 10.25 -0.71 10.25
C MET A 58 9.73 -0.74 8.81
N VAL A 59 10.00 -1.80 8.04
CA VAL A 59 9.57 -1.90 6.65
C VAL A 59 8.08 -2.22 6.61
N VAL A 60 7.30 -1.29 6.06
CA VAL A 60 5.84 -1.43 5.87
C VAL A 60 5.46 -1.75 4.42
N GLY A 61 6.40 -1.60 3.49
CA GLY A 61 6.18 -1.91 2.08
C GLY A 61 7.49 -2.00 1.30
N THR A 62 7.43 -2.64 0.14
CA THR A 62 8.54 -2.72 -0.82
C THR A 62 8.02 -2.28 -2.18
N CYS A 63 8.74 -1.42 -2.86
CA CYS A 63 8.38 -0.84 -4.15
C CYS A 63 9.56 -0.93 -5.12
N ASP A 64 9.41 -0.43 -6.35
CA ASP A 64 10.45 -0.54 -7.39
C ASP A 64 10.87 -2.01 -7.68
N GLY A 65 9.95 -2.97 -7.55
CA GLY A 65 10.25 -4.39 -7.81
C GLY A 65 11.18 -5.05 -6.79
N GLY A 66 11.39 -4.46 -5.61
CA GLY A 66 12.27 -5.01 -4.57
C GLY A 66 13.49 -4.16 -4.26
N THR A 67 13.78 -3.13 -5.08
CA THR A 67 14.99 -2.32 -4.96
C THR A 67 14.88 -1.28 -3.84
N LYS A 68 13.67 -0.80 -3.56
CA LYS A 68 13.40 0.20 -2.52
C LYS A 68 12.36 -0.31 -1.53
N LYS A 69 12.49 0.14 -0.28
CA LYS A 69 11.60 -0.18 0.83
C LYS A 69 11.03 1.09 1.43
N ILE A 70 9.80 1.00 1.90
CA ILE A 70 9.11 2.07 2.61
C ILE A 70 9.24 1.77 4.09
N ILE A 71 9.99 2.60 4.80
CA ILE A 71 10.16 2.49 6.25
C ILE A 71 9.17 3.40 6.97
N TYR A 72 8.65 2.90 8.08
CA TYR A 72 7.76 3.60 8.99
C TYR A 72 8.54 4.01 10.23
N GLN A 73 8.56 5.31 10.48
CA GLN A 73 9.14 5.92 11.67
C GLN A 73 7.99 6.50 12.49
N LYS A 74 7.70 5.90 13.65
CA LYS A 74 6.72 6.46 14.59
C LYS A 74 7.35 7.70 15.24
N ASN A 75 6.70 8.86 15.13
CA ASN A 75 7.09 10.08 15.83
C ASN A 75 6.45 10.11 17.24
N ASP A 76 6.57 9.01 17.98
CA ASP A 76 6.16 8.95 19.38
C ASP A 76 7.15 9.79 20.18
N ARG A 77 6.70 10.93 20.67
CA ARG A 77 7.45 11.81 21.58
C ARG A 77 6.96 11.57 22.99
#